data_AF-A0A7V3T3V6-F1
#
_entry.id   AF-A0A7V3T3V6-F1
#
_cell.length_a   1.000
_cell.length_b   1.000
_cell.length_c   1.000
_cell.angle_alpha   90.00
_cell.angle_beta   90.00
_cell.angle_gamma   90.00
#
_symmetry.space_group_name_H-M   'P 1'
#
loop_
_entity.id
_entity.type
_entity.pdbx_description
1 polymer ?
#
loop_
_entity_poly.entity_id
_entity_poly.type
_entity_poly.pdbx_seq_one_letter_code
_entity_poly.pdbx_strand_id
1 'polypeptide(L)'
;MTGTLLNAAGILLGGLLGLGLRKPLELRVQVALRGLLGVLTVYVGLRATWLSLGGGFWPVIKQLMVLVLALSLGRLLGRLLRIQQVMNRAGQYAKTKLAQTNPDSPARFADGFMTCTILFCVAPLALVGALQDGLLRQWQALGIKALMDGLAMMSFVRSFGPGCMLAAIPVISLQGTISLAARLLAPWLERVMVLDSINAVAGMLVFTVSLVILELKRVELGDYLPSLAVAPVLTWLWR
;
A
#
# COMPACT_ATOMS: atom_id res chain seq x y z
N MET A 1 0.36 11.94 -7.47
CA MET A 1 -0.95 11.37 -7.90
C MET A 1 -0.80 10.42 -9.09
N THR A 2 0.35 10.39 -9.77
CA THR A 2 0.60 9.47 -10.88
C THR A 2 0.41 8.02 -10.43
N GLY A 3 0.89 7.67 -9.24
CA GLY A 3 0.73 6.33 -8.69
C GLY A 3 -0.74 5.95 -8.45
N THR A 4 -1.55 6.87 -7.92
CA THR A 4 -2.99 6.64 -7.69
C THR A 4 -3.73 6.36 -8.99
N LEU A 5 -3.47 7.17 -10.03
CA LEU A 5 -4.08 6.99 -11.34
C LEU A 5 -3.62 5.68 -11.99
N LEU A 6 -2.34 5.33 -11.84
CA LEU A 6 -1.80 4.07 -12.32
C LEU A 6 -2.48 2.87 -11.64
N ASN A 7 -2.74 2.94 -10.33
CA ASN A 7 -3.45 1.89 -9.61
C ASN A 7 -4.89 1.74 -10.08
N ALA A 8 -5.62 2.85 -10.23
CA ALA A 8 -6.97 2.82 -10.76
C ALA A 8 -7.02 2.26 -12.19
N ALA A 9 -6.09 2.68 -13.05
CA ALA A 9 -5.95 2.13 -14.39
C ALA A 9 -5.64 0.63 -14.36
N GLY A 10 -4.77 0.18 -13.44
CA GLY A 10 -4.45 -1.24 -13.23
C GLY A 10 -5.69 -2.06 -12.85
N ILE A 11 -6.55 -1.54 -11.96
CA ILE A 11 -7.83 -2.18 -11.61
C ILE A 11 -8.74 -2.27 -12.84
N LEU A 12 -8.93 -1.17 -13.58
CA LEU A 12 -9.80 -1.17 -14.75
C LEU A 12 -9.29 -2.10 -15.86
N LEU A 13 -8.00 -2.04 -16.19
CA LEU A 13 -7.38 -2.91 -17.18
C LEU A 13 -7.41 -4.38 -16.75
N GLY A 14 -7.15 -4.66 -15.47
CA GLY A 14 -7.30 -6.00 -14.90
C GLY A 14 -8.72 -6.54 -15.04
N GLY A 15 -9.74 -5.70 -14.82
CA GLY A 15 -11.13 -6.06 -15.03
C GLY A 15 -11.47 -6.36 -16.49
N LEU A 16 -11.05 -5.48 -17.41
CA LEU A 16 -11.25 -5.67 -18.86
C LEU A 16 -10.58 -6.95 -19.36
N LEU A 17 -9.33 -7.19 -18.97
CA LEU A 17 -8.59 -8.41 -19.32
C LEU A 17 -9.24 -9.65 -18.69
N GLY A 18 -9.70 -9.54 -17.44
CA GLY A 18 -10.41 -10.62 -16.74
C GLY A 18 -11.68 -11.05 -17.45
N LEU A 19 -12.44 -10.11 -18.01
CA LEU A 19 -13.64 -10.34 -18.82
C LEU A 19 -13.32 -10.88 -20.22
N GLY A 20 -12.27 -10.37 -20.87
CA GLY A 20 -11.91 -10.77 -22.23
C GLY A 20 -11.21 -12.13 -22.34
N LEU A 21 -10.51 -12.56 -21.29
CA LEU A 21 -9.80 -13.84 -21.27
C LEU A 21 -10.77 -15.02 -21.07
N ARG A 22 -10.70 -16.03 -21.95
CA ARG A 22 -11.53 -17.26 -21.84
C ARG A 22 -11.21 -18.10 -20.61
N LYS A 23 -9.94 -18.14 -20.19
CA LYS A 23 -9.45 -18.91 -19.04
C LYS A 23 -8.73 -17.99 -18.05
N PRO A 24 -8.77 -18.27 -16.74
CA PRO A 24 -8.05 -17.47 -15.77
C PRO A 24 -6.55 -17.68 -15.98
N LEU A 25 -5.73 -16.72 -15.53
CA LEU A 25 -4.28 -16.93 -15.52
C LEU A 25 -3.96 -18.16 -14.68
N GLU A 26 -3.08 -19.02 -15.20
CA GLU A 26 -2.62 -20.19 -14.46
C GLU A 26 -2.02 -19.78 -13.11
N LEU A 27 -2.29 -20.58 -12.08
CA LEU A 27 -1.79 -20.31 -10.73
C LEU A 27 -0.27 -20.15 -10.70
N ARG A 28 0.46 -20.93 -11.51
CA ARG A 28 1.92 -20.84 -11.66
C ARG A 28 2.37 -19.46 -12.13
N VAL A 29 1.69 -18.89 -13.13
CA VAL A 29 1.98 -17.55 -13.65
C VAL A 29 1.67 -16.49 -12.60
N GLN A 30 0.55 -16.63 -11.89
CA GLN A 30 0.18 -15.69 -10.83
C GLN A 30 1.21 -15.68 -9.69
N VAL A 31 1.70 -16.86 -9.28
CA VAL A 31 2.74 -16.99 -8.26
C VAL A 31 4.06 -16.40 -8.75
N ALA A 32 4.47 -16.67 -9.99
CA ALA A 32 5.69 -16.11 -10.57
C ALA A 32 5.64 -14.56 -10.63
N LEU A 33 4.51 -14.00 -11.08
CA LEU A 33 4.31 -12.55 -11.11
C LEU A 33 4.33 -11.93 -9.71
N ARG A 34 3.67 -12.55 -8.72
CA ARG A 34 3.73 -12.09 -7.33
C ARG A 34 5.15 -12.13 -6.77
N GLY A 35 5.93 -13.17 -7.10
CA GLY A 35 7.34 -13.27 -6.75
C GLY A 35 8.16 -12.12 -7.32
N LEU A 36 8.01 -11.83 -8.62
CA LEU A 36 8.68 -10.70 -9.29
C LEU A 36 8.30 -9.35 -8.65
N LEU A 37 7.01 -9.14 -8.38
CA LEU A 37 6.52 -7.94 -7.70
C LEU A 37 7.12 -7.81 -6.30
N GLY A 38 7.25 -8.92 -5.56
CA GLY A 38 7.90 -8.96 -4.27
C GLY A 38 9.36 -8.52 -4.35
N VAL A 39 10.14 -9.05 -5.30
CA VAL A 39 11.54 -8.65 -5.54
C VAL A 39 11.64 -7.17 -5.93
N LEU A 40 10.77 -6.67 -6.81
CA LEU A 40 10.75 -5.26 -7.17
C LEU A 40 10.41 -4.38 -5.95
N THR A 41 9.52 -4.85 -5.07
CA THR A 41 9.17 -4.16 -3.82
C THR A 41 10.35 -4.06 -2.87
N VAL A 42 11.18 -5.12 -2.78
CA VAL A 42 12.46 -5.08 -2.03
C VAL A 42 13.33 -3.94 -2.56
N TYR A 43 13.56 -3.92 -3.87
CA TYR A 43 14.39 -2.88 -4.50
C TYR A 43 13.85 -1.48 -4.24
N VAL A 44 12.55 -1.24 -4.46
CA VAL A 44 11.92 0.07 -4.25
C VAL A 44 12.03 0.51 -2.79
N GLY A 45 11.72 -0.38 -1.84
CA GLY A 45 11.77 -0.08 -0.41
C GLY A 45 13.18 0.26 0.06
N LEU A 46 14.16 -0.61 -0.23
CA LEU A 46 15.55 -0.41 0.18
C LEU A 46 16.18 0.80 -0.50
N ARG A 47 15.89 1.03 -1.79
CA ARG A 47 16.38 2.23 -2.50
C ARG A 47 15.82 3.51 -1.88
N ALA A 48 14.53 3.55 -1.55
CA ALA A 48 13.93 4.72 -0.90
C ALA A 48 14.56 4.99 0.47
N THR A 49 14.80 3.93 1.27
CA THR A 49 15.52 4.06 2.54
C THR A 49 16.94 4.57 2.34
N TRP A 50 17.69 3.96 1.43
CA TRP A 50 19.08 4.32 1.16
C TRP A 50 19.24 5.77 0.72
N LEU A 51 18.40 6.25 -0.19
CA LEU A 51 18.45 7.64 -0.66
C LEU A 51 18.09 8.66 0.41
N SER A 52 17.44 8.23 1.49
CA SER A 52 17.06 9.09 2.63
C SER A 52 18.13 9.16 3.71
N LEU A 53 19.10 8.25 3.67
CA LEU A 53 20.22 8.22 4.60
C LEU A 53 21.43 8.87 3.93
N GLY A 54 22.00 9.90 4.54
CA GLY A 54 23.05 10.68 3.89
C GLY A 54 23.86 11.54 4.85
N GLY A 55 24.97 12.07 4.34
CA GLY A 55 25.94 12.85 5.12
C GLY A 55 27.11 11.99 5.61
N GLY A 56 27.79 12.46 6.66
CA GLY A 56 28.90 11.74 7.28
C GLY A 56 28.44 10.59 8.20
N PHE A 57 29.41 9.92 8.84
CA PHE A 57 29.15 8.80 9.75
C PHE A 57 28.14 9.14 10.86
N TRP A 58 28.35 10.27 11.57
CA TRP A 58 27.48 10.68 12.69
C TRP A 58 26.04 11.03 12.28
N PRO A 59 25.79 11.83 11.22
CA PRO A 59 24.44 12.04 10.69
C PRO A 59 23.70 10.76 10.35
N VAL A 60 24.35 9.82 9.66
CA VAL A 60 23.73 8.55 9.27
C VAL A 60 23.33 7.73 10.50
N ILE A 61 24.20 7.66 11.52
CA ILE A 61 23.86 6.99 12.79
C ILE A 61 22.64 7.63 13.45
N LYS A 62 22.56 8.97 13.50
CA LYS A 62 21.39 9.68 14.05
C LYS A 62 20.11 9.36 13.27
N GLN A 63 20.16 9.38 11.94
CA GLN A 63 19.02 9.03 11.08
C GLN A 63 18.57 7.57 11.29
N LEU A 64 19.51 6.63 11.41
CA LEU A 64 19.20 5.23 11.72
C LEU A 64 18.56 5.07 13.10
N MET A 65 19.02 5.81 14.12
CA MET A 65 18.40 5.82 15.44
C MET A 65 16.97 6.33 15.38
N VAL A 66 16.73 7.45 14.68
CA VAL A 66 15.38 7.99 14.46
C VAL A 66 14.49 6.97 13.75
N LEU A 67 15.01 6.31 12.70
CA LEU A 67 14.29 5.29 11.95
C LEU A 67 13.85 4.12 12.84
N VAL A 68 14.77 3.56 13.62
CA VAL A 68 14.50 2.43 14.53
C VAL A 68 13.52 2.83 15.62
N LEU A 69 13.70 4.01 16.24
CA LEU A 69 12.80 4.50 17.28
C LEU A 69 11.41 4.82 16.74
N ALA A 70 11.31 5.43 15.55
CA ALA A 70 10.04 5.72 14.91
C ALA A 70 9.27 4.44 14.58
N LEU A 71 9.94 3.42 14.03
CA LEU A 71 9.32 2.11 13.77
C LEU A 71 8.89 1.42 15.07
N SER A 72 9.71 1.49 16.12
CA SER A 72 9.41 0.85 17.40
C SER A 72 8.23 1.51 18.13
N LEU A 73 8.28 2.84 18.28
CA LEU A 73 7.21 3.63 18.89
C LEU A 73 5.94 3.61 18.02
N GLY A 74 6.11 3.71 16.70
CA GLY A 74 5.01 3.60 15.75
C GLY A 74 4.26 2.28 15.89
N ARG A 75 4.98 1.15 15.96
CA ARG A 75 4.38 -0.17 16.21
C ARG A 75 3.64 -0.23 17.55
N LEU A 76 4.25 0.30 18.61
CA LEU A 76 3.62 0.34 19.93
C LEU A 76 2.30 1.11 19.88
N LEU A 77 2.31 2.31 19.29
CA LEU A 77 1.12 3.13 19.10
C LEU A 77 0.07 2.42 18.24
N GLY A 78 0.47 1.80 17.12
CA GLY A 78 -0.48 1.09 16.26
C GLY A 78 -1.12 -0.10 16.94
N ARG A 79 -0.37 -0.84 17.77
CA ARG A 79 -0.90 -1.92 18.61
C ARG A 79 -1.89 -1.42 19.65
N LEU A 80 -1.60 -0.30 20.31
CA LEU A 80 -2.53 0.33 21.27
C LEU A 80 -3.82 0.77 20.57
N LEU A 81 -3.71 1.33 19.36
CA LEU A 81 -4.83 1.73 18.51
C LEU A 81 -5.51 0.56 17.79
N ARG A 82 -4.94 -0.65 17.86
CA ARG A 82 -5.44 -1.88 17.23
C ARG A 82 -5.61 -1.75 15.70
N ILE A 83 -4.71 -1.01 15.04
CA ILE A 83 -4.83 -0.67 13.61
C ILE A 83 -4.85 -1.95 12.76
N GLN A 84 -3.91 -2.86 12.97
CA GLN A 84 -3.87 -4.12 12.23
C GLN A 84 -5.13 -4.96 12.45
N GLN A 85 -5.71 -4.93 13.66
CA GLN A 85 -6.92 -5.69 13.96
C GLN A 85 -8.12 -5.16 13.16
N VAL A 86 -8.27 -3.85 13.05
CA VAL A 86 -9.32 -3.22 12.23
C VAL A 86 -9.14 -3.58 10.76
N MET A 87 -7.92 -3.48 10.24
CA MET A 87 -7.59 -3.84 8.86
C MET A 87 -7.89 -5.32 8.56
N ASN A 88 -7.52 -6.21 9.49
CA ASN A 88 -7.80 -7.64 9.39
C ASN A 88 -9.30 -7.94 9.40
N ARG A 89 -10.08 -7.26 10.26
CA ARG A 89 -11.54 -7.41 10.29
C ARG A 89 -12.19 -6.99 8.98
N ALA A 90 -11.77 -5.85 8.42
CA ALA A 90 -12.25 -5.39 7.12
C ALA A 90 -11.91 -6.41 6.02
N GLY A 91 -10.65 -6.86 5.94
CA GLY A 91 -10.24 -7.87 4.97
C GLY A 91 -10.98 -9.20 5.13
N GLN A 92 -11.23 -9.64 6.36
CA GLN A 92 -11.98 -10.88 6.63
C GLN A 92 -13.44 -10.74 6.21
N TYR A 93 -14.07 -9.60 6.49
CA TYR A 93 -15.43 -9.31 6.03
C TYR A 93 -15.53 -9.38 4.50
N ALA A 94 -14.58 -8.78 3.78
CA ALA A 94 -14.51 -8.85 2.33
C ALA A 94 -14.33 -10.30 1.82
N LYS A 95 -13.45 -11.09 2.46
CA LYS A 95 -13.26 -12.51 2.12
C LYS A 95 -14.51 -13.36 2.35
N THR A 96 -15.18 -13.18 3.49
CA THR A 96 -16.42 -13.89 3.81
C THR A 96 -17.51 -13.55 2.82
N LYS A 97 -17.65 -12.27 2.45
CA LYS A 97 -18.59 -11.85 1.40
C LYS A 97 -18.27 -12.48 0.05
N LEU A 98 -17.01 -12.46 -0.38
CA LEU A 98 -16.56 -13.16 -1.59
C LEU A 98 -16.93 -14.65 -1.62
N ALA A 99 -16.79 -15.35 -0.49
CA ALA A 99 -17.11 -16.77 -0.42
C ALA A 99 -18.61 -17.07 -0.44
N GLN A 100 -19.45 -16.12 -0.01
CA GLN A 100 -20.90 -16.29 0.12
C GLN A 100 -21.70 -15.75 -1.09
N THR A 101 -21.09 -14.94 -1.95
CA THR A 101 -21.81 -14.34 -3.07
C THR A 101 -22.13 -15.39 -4.14
N ASN A 102 -23.42 -15.67 -4.31
CA ASN A 102 -23.92 -16.49 -5.41
C ASN A 102 -23.90 -15.72 -6.75
N PRO A 103 -23.51 -16.37 -7.86
CA PRO A 103 -23.48 -15.74 -9.20
C PRO A 103 -24.82 -15.17 -9.67
N ASP A 104 -25.93 -15.75 -9.19
CA ASP A 104 -27.30 -15.39 -9.58
C ASP A 104 -27.97 -14.43 -8.58
N SER A 105 -27.25 -14.00 -7.55
CA SER A 105 -27.79 -13.06 -6.56
C SER A 105 -27.91 -11.66 -7.14
N PRO A 106 -29.04 -10.94 -6.94
CA PRO A 106 -29.14 -9.52 -7.28
C PRO A 106 -28.14 -8.66 -6.50
N ALA A 107 -27.62 -9.14 -5.36
CA ALA A 107 -26.61 -8.45 -4.57
C ALA A 107 -25.18 -8.59 -5.11
N ARG A 108 -24.94 -9.43 -6.14
CA ARG A 108 -23.59 -9.73 -6.67
C ARG A 108 -22.79 -8.49 -7.04
N PHE A 109 -23.46 -7.51 -7.65
CA PHE A 109 -22.84 -6.22 -8.00
C PHE A 109 -22.35 -5.47 -6.75
N ALA A 110 -23.24 -5.29 -5.77
CA ALA A 110 -22.94 -4.54 -4.55
C ALA A 110 -21.89 -5.24 -3.68
N ASP A 111 -21.99 -6.56 -3.53
CA ASP A 111 -21.01 -7.38 -2.81
C ASP A 111 -19.64 -7.29 -3.48
N GLY A 112 -19.57 -7.35 -4.82
CA GLY A 112 -18.33 -7.21 -5.57
C GLY A 112 -17.67 -5.85 -5.43
N PHE A 113 -18.45 -4.78 -5.59
CA PHE A 113 -17.97 -3.41 -5.38
C PHE A 113 -17.40 -3.23 -3.97
N MET A 114 -18.14 -3.63 -2.94
CA MET A 114 -17.72 -3.49 -1.54
C MET A 114 -16.49 -4.34 -1.21
N THR A 115 -16.47 -5.60 -1.66
CA THR A 115 -15.35 -6.52 -1.46
C THR A 115 -14.06 -5.97 -2.07
N CYS A 116 -14.09 -5.61 -3.36
CA CYS A 116 -12.91 -5.07 -4.04
C CYS A 116 -12.47 -3.74 -3.43
N THR A 117 -13.41 -2.87 -3.07
CA THR A 117 -13.10 -1.60 -2.38
C THR A 117 -12.31 -1.86 -1.11
N ILE A 118 -12.79 -2.74 -0.24
CA ILE A 118 -12.13 -3.05 1.02
C ILE A 118 -10.75 -3.66 0.77
N LEU A 119 -10.64 -4.66 -0.11
CA LEU A 119 -9.37 -5.34 -0.39
C LEU A 119 -8.31 -4.40 -0.97
N PHE A 120 -8.70 -3.47 -1.84
CA PHE A 120 -7.75 -2.56 -2.49
C PHE A 120 -7.39 -1.35 -1.62
N CYS A 121 -8.36 -0.79 -0.88
CA CYS A 121 -8.14 0.40 -0.06
C CYS A 121 -7.45 0.10 1.27
N VAL A 122 -7.76 -1.02 1.92
CA VAL A 122 -7.27 -1.33 3.27
C VAL A 122 -5.85 -1.89 3.27
N ALA A 123 -5.22 -2.12 2.11
CA ALA A 123 -3.84 -2.59 2.06
C ALA A 123 -2.87 -1.55 2.64
N PRO A 124 -1.95 -1.88 3.58
CA PRO A 124 -0.98 -0.94 4.13
C PRO A 124 -0.16 -0.21 3.05
N LEU A 125 0.21 -0.93 1.98
CA LEU A 125 0.93 -0.37 0.84
C LEU A 125 0.15 0.74 0.11
N ALA A 126 -1.20 0.74 0.19
CA ALA A 126 -2.03 1.81 -0.35
C ALA A 126 -1.75 3.14 0.36
N LEU A 127 -1.67 3.11 1.69
CA LEU A 127 -1.44 4.30 2.51
C LEU A 127 0.00 4.78 2.38
N VAL A 128 0.96 3.86 2.55
CA VAL A 128 2.40 4.19 2.45
C VAL A 128 2.73 4.72 1.04
N GLY A 129 2.24 4.05 0.00
CA GLY A 129 2.49 4.43 -1.38
C GLY A 129 1.84 5.77 -1.76
N ALA A 130 0.62 6.05 -1.29
CA ALA A 130 -0.02 7.36 -1.51
C ALA A 130 0.74 8.49 -0.81
N LEU A 131 1.24 8.25 0.40
CA LEU A 131 2.08 9.22 1.10
C LEU A 131 3.38 9.49 0.34
N GLN A 132 4.07 8.46 -0.16
CA GLN A 132 5.30 8.61 -0.97
C GLN A 132 5.04 9.30 -2.32
N ASP A 133 3.94 8.98 -3.00
CA ASP A 133 3.54 9.62 -4.26
C ASP A 133 3.21 11.12 -4.05
N GLY A 134 2.60 11.47 -2.91
CA GLY A 134 2.26 12.84 -2.55
C GLY A 134 3.43 13.69 -2.07
N LEU A 135 4.21 13.17 -1.12
CA LEU A 135 5.35 13.90 -0.52
C LEU A 135 6.57 13.94 -1.42
N LEU A 136 6.89 12.82 -2.09
CA LEU A 136 8.21 12.59 -2.70
C LEU A 136 8.14 12.43 -4.21
N ARG A 137 6.93 12.44 -4.79
CA ARG A 137 6.65 12.09 -6.19
C ARG A 137 7.16 10.69 -6.57
N GLN A 138 7.25 9.79 -5.58
CA GLN A 138 7.69 8.40 -5.76
C GLN A 138 6.47 7.49 -5.94
N TRP A 139 6.15 7.19 -7.20
CA TRP A 139 4.96 6.41 -7.58
C TRP A 139 5.20 4.89 -7.61
N GLN A 140 6.44 4.43 -7.47
CA GLN A 140 6.84 3.03 -7.71
C GLN A 140 6.07 2.03 -6.83
N ALA A 141 5.88 2.35 -5.55
CA ALA A 141 5.12 1.51 -4.63
C ALA A 141 3.65 1.34 -5.07
N LEU A 142 3.02 2.42 -5.55
CA LEU A 142 1.65 2.35 -6.09
C LEU A 142 1.60 1.68 -7.46
N GLY A 143 2.67 1.73 -8.27
CA GLY A 143 2.77 0.99 -9.52
C GLY A 143 2.85 -0.53 -9.30
N ILE A 144 3.60 -0.97 -8.29
CA ILE A 144 3.60 -2.38 -7.86
C ILE A 144 2.19 -2.77 -7.41
N LYS A 145 1.55 -1.92 -6.60
CA LYS A 145 0.18 -2.14 -6.15
C LYS A 145 -0.81 -2.22 -7.32
N ALA A 146 -0.66 -1.36 -8.34
CA ALA A 146 -1.47 -1.39 -9.55
C ALA A 146 -1.46 -2.77 -10.23
N LEU A 147 -0.28 -3.37 -10.34
CA LEU A 147 -0.14 -4.72 -10.89
C LEU A 147 -0.77 -5.77 -9.98
N MET A 148 -0.58 -5.68 -8.66
CA MET A 148 -1.20 -6.62 -7.71
C MET A 148 -2.73 -6.55 -7.72
N ASP A 149 -3.29 -5.34 -7.62
CA ASP A 149 -4.74 -5.11 -7.61
C ASP A 149 -5.35 -5.46 -8.99
N GLY A 150 -4.63 -5.19 -10.09
CA GLY A 150 -5.03 -5.59 -11.44
C GLY A 150 -5.08 -7.12 -11.61
N LEU A 151 -4.05 -7.85 -11.14
CA LEU A 151 -4.05 -9.32 -11.13
C LEU A 151 -5.18 -9.90 -10.29
N ALA A 152 -5.47 -9.29 -9.14
CA ALA A 152 -6.61 -9.69 -8.31
C ALA A 152 -7.95 -9.42 -9.02
N MET A 153 -8.10 -8.24 -9.65
CA MET A 153 -9.31 -7.85 -10.38
C MET A 153 -9.60 -8.77 -11.58
N MET A 154 -8.57 -9.28 -12.27
CA MET A 154 -8.76 -10.29 -13.33
C MET A 154 -9.53 -11.52 -12.86
N SER A 155 -9.37 -11.88 -11.59
CA SER A 155 -10.09 -13.01 -10.97
C SER A 155 -11.45 -12.56 -10.42
N PHE A 156 -11.48 -11.45 -9.68
CA PHE A 156 -12.71 -10.96 -9.03
C PHE A 156 -13.82 -10.58 -10.00
N VAL A 157 -13.48 -10.03 -11.17
CA VAL A 157 -14.47 -9.63 -12.18
C VAL A 157 -15.26 -10.81 -12.72
N ARG A 158 -14.72 -12.03 -12.66
CA ARG A 158 -15.43 -13.25 -13.06
C ARG A 158 -16.41 -13.71 -11.99
N SER A 159 -16.01 -13.63 -10.73
CA SER A 159 -16.85 -13.95 -9.59
C SER A 159 -18.00 -12.95 -9.43
N PHE A 160 -17.71 -11.65 -9.53
CA PHE A 160 -18.67 -10.59 -9.21
C PHE A 160 -19.24 -9.84 -10.41
N GLY A 161 -18.75 -10.11 -11.62
CA GLY A 161 -19.12 -9.35 -12.80
C GLY A 161 -18.42 -7.98 -12.87
N PRO A 162 -18.70 -7.19 -13.92
CA PRO A 162 -18.01 -5.92 -14.19
C PRO A 162 -18.19 -4.86 -13.10
N GLY A 163 -19.24 -4.96 -12.27
CA GLY A 163 -19.53 -3.99 -11.22
C GLY A 163 -18.43 -3.79 -10.19
N CYS A 164 -17.63 -4.82 -9.92
CA CYS A 164 -16.52 -4.70 -8.98
C CYS A 164 -15.40 -3.76 -9.46
N MET A 165 -15.31 -3.48 -10.77
CA MET A 165 -14.35 -2.53 -11.35
C MET A 165 -14.58 -1.10 -10.84
N LEU A 166 -15.80 -0.78 -10.40
CA LEU A 166 -16.11 0.51 -9.77
C LEU A 166 -15.35 0.73 -8.47
N ALA A 167 -14.72 -0.29 -7.88
CA ALA A 167 -13.79 -0.13 -6.75
C ALA A 167 -12.59 0.79 -7.09
N ALA A 168 -12.31 1.04 -8.37
CA ALA A 168 -11.37 2.08 -8.79
C ALA A 168 -11.74 3.48 -8.24
N ILE A 169 -13.04 3.78 -8.09
CA ILE A 169 -13.52 5.07 -7.57
C ILE A 169 -13.06 5.29 -6.12
N PRO A 170 -13.41 4.43 -5.13
CA PRO A 170 -12.94 4.62 -3.76
C PRO A 170 -11.43 4.49 -3.61
N VAL A 171 -10.75 3.74 -4.47
CA VAL A 171 -9.28 3.71 -4.54
C VAL A 171 -8.72 5.08 -4.92
N ILE A 172 -9.24 5.71 -5.98
CA ILE A 172 -8.86 7.07 -6.38
C ILE A 172 -9.20 8.06 -5.27
N SER A 173 -10.39 7.97 -4.67
CA SER A 173 -10.80 8.88 -3.60
C SER A 173 -9.85 8.79 -2.41
N LEU A 174 -9.61 7.60 -1.86
CA LEU A 174 -8.77 7.44 -0.68
C LEU A 174 -7.31 7.78 -0.97
N GLN A 175 -6.70 7.14 -1.97
CA GLN A 175 -5.28 7.34 -2.28
C GLN A 175 -5.04 8.75 -2.82
N GLY A 176 -5.97 9.28 -3.61
CA GLY A 176 -5.89 10.62 -4.18
C GLY A 176 -5.98 11.69 -3.09
N THR A 177 -6.89 11.55 -2.12
CA THR A 177 -6.96 12.46 -0.97
C THR A 177 -5.67 12.42 -0.16
N ILE A 178 -5.13 11.24 0.13
CA ILE A 178 -3.86 11.12 0.87
C ILE A 178 -2.72 11.76 0.08
N SER A 179 -2.56 11.43 -1.21
CA SER A 179 -1.50 11.99 -2.07
C SER A 179 -1.61 13.50 -2.21
N LEU A 180 -2.82 14.06 -2.30
CA LEU A 180 -3.05 15.49 -2.41
C LEU A 180 -2.74 16.20 -1.09
N ALA A 181 -3.26 15.70 0.03
CA ALA A 181 -2.99 16.26 1.36
C ALA A 181 -1.49 16.24 1.68
N ALA A 182 -0.81 15.13 1.38
CA ALA A 182 0.63 14.99 1.46
C ALA A 182 1.35 16.05 0.63
N ARG A 183 0.97 16.24 -0.63
CA ARG A 183 1.58 17.24 -1.52
C ARG A 183 1.42 18.67 -1.00
N LEU A 184 0.30 18.99 -0.36
CA LEU A 184 0.07 20.30 0.28
C LEU A 184 0.97 20.49 1.52
N LEU A 185 1.27 19.42 2.25
CA LEU A 185 2.15 19.44 3.42
C LEU A 185 3.64 19.43 3.07
N ALA A 186 4.01 18.92 1.88
CA ALA A 186 5.41 18.73 1.48
C ALA A 186 6.28 20.00 1.62
N PRO A 187 5.88 21.20 1.16
CA PRO A 187 6.72 22.40 1.28
C PRO A 187 6.99 22.80 2.73
N TRP A 188 6.06 22.50 3.65
CA TRP A 188 6.26 22.78 5.07
C TRP A 188 7.24 21.77 5.68
N LEU A 189 7.09 20.48 5.39
CA LEU A 189 7.97 19.41 5.87
C LEU A 189 9.40 19.52 5.32
N GLU A 190 9.57 20.02 4.10
CA GLU A 190 10.87 20.35 3.51
C GLU A 190 11.56 21.48 4.28
N ARG A 191 10.84 22.57 4.59
CA ARG A 191 11.38 23.70 5.37
C ARG A 191 11.87 23.27 6.76
N VAL A 192 11.13 22.38 7.42
CA VAL A 192 11.54 21.82 8.71
C VAL A 192 12.42 20.56 8.54
N MET A 193 13.02 20.33 7.37
CA MET A 193 13.90 19.20 6.98
C MET A 193 13.66 17.92 7.78
N VAL A 194 12.42 17.41 7.72
CA VAL A 194 12.02 16.12 8.30
C VAL A 194 11.61 15.10 7.24
N LEU A 195 11.52 15.52 5.98
CA LEU A 195 11.02 14.73 4.86
C LEU A 195 11.84 13.45 4.62
N ASP A 196 13.16 13.50 4.81
CA ASP A 196 14.04 12.32 4.70
C ASP A 196 13.70 11.24 5.73
N SER A 197 13.35 11.63 6.97
CA SER A 197 12.96 10.67 8.00
C SER A 197 11.66 9.93 7.66
N ILE A 198 10.70 10.65 7.07
CA ILE A 198 9.45 10.07 6.58
C ILE A 198 9.74 9.10 5.45
N ASN A 199 10.59 9.48 4.49
CA ASN A 199 10.94 8.61 3.37
C ASN A 199 11.72 7.37 3.81
N ALA A 200 12.64 7.50 4.78
CA ALA A 200 13.38 6.37 5.34
C ALA A 200 12.42 5.35 5.98
N VAL A 201 11.47 5.82 6.80
CA VAL A 201 10.43 4.96 7.38
C VAL A 201 9.56 4.34 6.29
N ALA A 202 9.05 5.16 5.35
CA ALA A 202 8.19 4.68 4.29
C ALA A 202 8.88 3.60 3.43
N GLY A 203 10.15 3.81 3.07
CA GLY A 203 10.98 2.83 2.37
C GLY A 203 11.12 1.51 3.14
N MET A 204 11.37 1.58 4.45
CA MET A 204 11.43 0.38 5.29
C MET A 204 10.08 -0.32 5.44
N LEU A 205 8.97 0.42 5.46
CA LEU A 205 7.63 -0.18 5.44
C LEU A 205 7.36 -0.87 4.11
N VAL A 206 7.72 -0.26 2.97
CA VAL A 206 7.63 -0.87 1.64
C VAL A 206 8.47 -2.15 1.57
N PHE A 207 9.72 -2.11 2.06
CA PHE A 207 10.54 -3.32 2.19
C PHE A 207 9.86 -4.38 3.08
N THR A 208 9.23 -3.99 4.17
CA THR A 208 8.50 -4.94 5.02
C THR A 208 7.28 -5.54 4.30
N VAL A 209 6.61 -4.78 3.42
CA VAL A 209 5.54 -5.29 2.55
C VAL A 209 6.05 -6.40 1.64
N SER A 210 7.27 -6.29 1.12
CA SER A 210 7.82 -7.32 0.24
C SER A 210 7.96 -8.67 0.94
N LEU A 211 8.26 -8.70 2.26
CA LEU A 211 8.32 -9.93 3.04
C LEU A 211 6.97 -10.64 3.11
N VAL A 212 5.88 -9.87 3.09
CA VAL A 212 4.51 -10.40 3.06
C VAL A 212 4.15 -10.88 1.66
N ILE A 213 4.52 -10.13 0.61
CA ILE A 213 4.26 -10.50 -0.79
C ILE A 213 5.00 -11.79 -1.16
N LEU A 214 6.26 -11.92 -0.71
CA LEU A 214 7.09 -13.11 -0.92
C LEU A 214 6.77 -14.26 0.05
N GLU A 215 5.76 -14.09 0.92
CA GLU A 215 5.33 -15.07 1.91
C GLU A 215 6.44 -15.53 2.89
N LEU A 216 7.49 -14.73 3.06
CA LEU A 216 8.63 -15.04 3.93
C LEU A 216 8.30 -14.84 5.42
N LYS A 217 7.53 -13.79 5.73
CA LYS A 217 7.14 -13.47 7.11
C LYS A 217 5.84 -12.70 7.16
N ARG A 218 4.92 -13.14 8.02
CA ARG A 218 3.72 -12.36 8.34
C ARG A 218 4.12 -11.21 9.27
N VAL A 219 3.86 -9.99 8.82
CA VAL A 219 4.12 -8.77 9.59
C VAL A 219 2.84 -7.97 9.70
N GLU A 220 2.55 -7.49 10.91
CA GLU A 220 1.43 -6.61 11.24
C GLU A 220 1.70 -5.18 10.75
N LEU A 221 1.85 -5.01 9.44
CA LEU A 221 2.22 -3.75 8.77
C LEU A 221 1.33 -2.55 9.16
N GLY A 222 0.05 -2.79 9.40
CA GLY A 222 -0.90 -1.77 9.84
C GLY A 222 -0.48 -1.12 11.15
N ASP A 223 0.04 -1.91 12.10
CA ASP A 223 0.48 -1.37 13.39
C ASP A 223 1.73 -0.49 13.24
N TYR A 224 2.50 -0.63 12.17
CA TYR A 224 3.65 0.23 11.92
C TYR A 224 3.29 1.55 11.24
N LEU A 225 2.09 1.73 10.68
CA LEU A 225 1.72 2.97 9.97
C LEU A 225 1.92 4.27 10.78
N PRO A 226 1.67 4.32 12.11
CA PRO A 226 1.92 5.51 12.91
C PRO A 226 3.38 5.97 12.91
N SER A 227 4.34 5.09 12.58
CA SER A 227 5.76 5.47 12.48
C SER A 227 6.02 6.59 11.47
N LEU A 228 5.17 6.72 10.44
CA LEU A 228 5.25 7.79 9.44
C LEU A 228 4.99 9.18 10.04
N ALA A 229 4.21 9.26 11.12
CA ALA A 229 3.99 10.49 11.88
C ALA A 229 5.02 10.67 13.01
N VAL A 230 5.48 9.57 13.62
CA VAL A 230 6.49 9.62 14.70
C VAL A 230 7.86 10.06 14.18
N ALA A 231 8.29 9.61 13.00
CA ALA A 231 9.59 9.97 12.42
C ALA A 231 9.85 11.48 12.30
N PRO A 232 8.95 12.28 11.70
CA PRO A 232 9.18 13.71 11.60
C PRO A 232 9.16 14.40 12.98
N VAL A 233 8.33 13.93 13.92
CA VAL A 233 8.33 14.46 15.29
C VAL A 233 9.65 14.21 16.00
N LEU A 234 10.18 12.98 15.93
CA LEU A 234 11.49 12.66 16.51
C LEU A 234 12.62 13.43 15.84
N THR A 235 12.59 13.54 14.51
CA THR A 235 13.59 14.31 13.76
C THR A 235 13.59 15.76 14.17
N TRP A 236 12.41 16.36 14.35
CA TRP A 236 12.27 17.74 14.79
C TRP A 236 12.78 17.96 16.21
N LEU A 237 12.44 17.07 17.14
CA LEU A 237 12.89 17.13 18.54
C LEU A 237 14.40 16.98 18.70
N TRP A 238 15.03 16.18 17.83
CA TRP A 238 16.45 15.87 17.92
C TRP A 238 17.32 16.80 17.10
N ARG A 239 16.75 17.80 16.41
CA ARG A 239 17.51 18.83 15.69
C ARG A 239 18.50 19.51 16.61
#